data_AF-A0A7S2E8B5-F1
#
_entry.id   AF-A0A7S2E8B5-F1
#
_cell.length_a   1.000
_cell.length_b   1.000
_cell.length_c   1.000
_cell.angle_alpha   90.00
_cell.angle_beta   90.00
_cell.angle_gamma   90.00
#
_symmetry.space_group_name_H-M   'P 1'
#
loop_
_entity.id
_entity.type
_entity.pdbx_description
1 polymer ?
#
loop_
_entity_poly.entity_id
_entity_poly.type
_entity_poly.pdbx_seq_one_letter_code
_entity_poly.pdbx_strand_id
1 'polypeptide(L)'
;DTNRVHERNSVMFFIIITQANSIVVSNLTTFAQERALLSRERAKKMYGVLPYFLAKTAGDVTNSVLLPTLYSAATYWLVGLRPSLSSFFTYFLVYYFTISTAQATGLFLSVAIPSVQVGLLLAPAINLFLVILGGFYVPLSNLNPVIRWASYLSFARYGFSAMISNEFSGRDIPCAEGEVFISVGGSGECPLSGDEVVRSMGVTGPFANVWVNVAMLVGIQVALRGTCYWMLLFSK
;
A
#
# COMPACT_ATOMS: atom_id res chain seq x y z
N ASP A 1 3.99 -7.11 24.41
CA ASP A 1 3.27 -6.33 25.44
C ASP A 1 2.35 -5.33 24.77
N THR A 2 1.27 -4.99 25.45
CA THR A 2 0.22 -4.08 24.99
C THR A 2 0.76 -2.68 24.61
N ASN A 3 1.79 -2.19 25.30
CA ASN A 3 2.47 -0.93 24.96
C ASN A 3 3.04 -0.92 23.54
N ARG A 4 3.47 -2.09 23.04
CA ARG A 4 4.11 -2.22 21.72
C ARG A 4 3.10 -2.33 20.59
N VAL A 5 1.80 -2.43 20.87
CA VAL A 5 0.75 -2.55 19.84
C VAL A 5 0.70 -1.28 18.99
N HIS A 6 0.64 -0.11 19.64
CA HIS A 6 0.64 1.18 18.95
C HIS A 6 1.94 1.41 18.18
N GLU A 7 3.10 1.07 18.77
CA GLU A 7 4.41 1.18 18.11
C GLU A 7 4.46 0.33 16.82
N ARG A 8 4.00 -0.92 16.88
CA ARG A 8 3.96 -1.85 15.75
C ARG A 8 3.01 -1.40 14.65
N ASN A 9 1.81 -0.94 15.01
CA ASN A 9 0.87 -0.37 14.05
C ASN A 9 1.48 0.87 13.35
N SER A 10 2.11 1.74 14.14
CA SER A 10 2.72 2.98 13.65
C SER A 10 3.85 2.71 12.67
N VAL A 11 4.76 1.77 12.97
CA VAL A 11 5.87 1.45 12.07
C VAL A 11 5.40 0.79 10.78
N MET A 12 4.40 -0.11 10.82
CA MET A 12 3.84 -0.71 9.61
C MET A 12 3.19 0.34 8.70
N PHE A 13 2.42 1.26 9.27
CA PHE A 13 1.84 2.36 8.49
C PHE A 13 2.90 3.33 7.96
N PHE A 14 3.92 3.63 8.78
CA PHE A 14 5.04 4.49 8.39
C PHE A 14 5.87 3.90 7.23
N ILE A 15 6.06 2.59 7.22
CA ILE A 15 6.71 1.89 6.10
C ILE A 15 5.89 2.05 4.81
N ILE A 16 4.56 1.92 4.87
CA ILE A 16 3.69 2.08 3.69
C ILE A 16 3.76 3.51 3.17
N ILE A 17 3.56 4.52 4.03
CA ILE A 17 3.51 5.94 3.61
C ILE A 17 4.83 6.41 3.00
N THR A 18 5.97 6.08 3.62
CA THR A 18 7.28 6.53 3.14
C THR A 18 7.61 5.89 1.79
N GLN A 19 7.51 4.56 1.71
CA GLN A 19 7.88 3.82 0.52
C GLN A 19 6.92 4.08 -0.65
N ALA A 20 5.61 4.21 -0.39
CA ALA A 20 4.64 4.55 -1.43
C ALA A 20 4.91 5.94 -2.02
N ASN A 21 5.18 6.95 -1.18
CA ASN A 21 5.48 8.30 -1.67
C ASN A 21 6.78 8.35 -2.48
N SER A 22 7.87 7.73 -1.99
CA SER A 22 9.13 7.66 -2.72
C SER A 22 8.97 7.03 -4.10
N ILE A 23 8.17 5.96 -4.21
CA ILE A 23 7.94 5.26 -5.46
C ILE A 23 7.08 6.07 -6.42
N VAL A 24 6.01 6.72 -5.93
CA VAL A 24 5.17 7.59 -6.77
C VAL A 24 6.00 8.72 -7.38
N VAL A 25 6.82 9.39 -6.58
CA VAL A 25 7.71 10.47 -7.05
C VAL A 25 8.74 9.94 -8.06
N SER A 26 9.36 8.79 -7.78
CA SER A 26 10.34 8.18 -8.69
C SER A 26 9.72 7.78 -10.03
N ASN A 27 8.51 7.22 -10.04
CA ASN A 27 7.86 6.84 -11.29
C ASN A 27 7.49 8.06 -12.13
N LEU A 28 7.08 9.15 -11.47
CA LEU A 28 6.82 10.43 -12.14
C LEU A 28 8.04 10.99 -12.83
N THR A 29 9.18 11.04 -12.15
CA THR A 29 10.41 11.60 -12.73
C THR A 29 10.94 10.73 -13.87
N THR A 30 10.92 9.40 -13.71
CA THR A 30 11.33 8.47 -14.76
C THR A 30 10.40 8.54 -15.97
N PHE A 31 9.08 8.49 -15.77
CA PHE A 31 8.12 8.57 -16.87
C PHE A 31 8.15 9.94 -17.57
N ALA A 32 8.39 11.02 -16.84
CA ALA A 32 8.57 12.35 -17.43
C ALA A 32 9.71 12.39 -18.46
N GLN A 33 10.84 11.71 -18.17
CA GLN A 33 11.96 11.59 -19.09
C GLN A 33 11.62 10.69 -20.29
N GLU A 34 10.96 9.55 -20.02
CA GLU A 34 10.56 8.59 -21.07
C GLU A 34 9.49 9.17 -22.01
N ARG A 35 8.59 10.02 -21.52
CA ARG A 35 7.44 10.55 -22.30
C ARG A 35 7.87 11.30 -23.56
N ALA A 36 8.94 12.08 -23.48
CA ALA A 36 9.47 12.83 -24.63
C ALA A 36 10.13 11.91 -25.67
N LEU A 37 10.71 10.79 -25.23
CA LEU A 37 11.24 9.76 -26.12
C LEU A 37 10.10 8.99 -26.78
N LEU A 38 9.11 8.56 -25.99
CA LEU A 38 7.94 7.84 -26.45
C LEU A 38 7.18 8.59 -27.55
N SER A 39 6.97 9.90 -27.39
CA SER A 39 6.28 10.71 -28.41
C SER A 39 7.08 10.78 -29.72
N ARG A 40 8.41 10.91 -29.64
CA ARG A 40 9.31 10.95 -30.82
C ARG A 40 9.35 9.60 -31.54
N GLU A 41 9.43 8.50 -30.81
CA GLU A 41 9.52 7.15 -31.37
C GLU A 41 8.19 6.70 -31.99
N ARG A 42 7.07 7.12 -31.40
CA ARG A 42 5.74 6.95 -32.00
C ARG A 42 5.52 7.78 -33.25
N ALA A 43 5.97 9.04 -33.28
CA ALA A 43 5.89 9.87 -34.47
C ALA A 43 6.64 9.24 -35.66
N LYS A 44 7.74 8.51 -35.37
CA LYS A 44 8.52 7.73 -36.34
C LYS A 44 7.96 6.33 -36.60
N LYS A 45 6.84 5.93 -35.97
CA LYS A 45 6.22 4.60 -36.08
C LYS A 45 7.16 3.43 -35.79
N MET A 46 8.13 3.60 -34.87
CA MET A 46 9.12 2.56 -34.59
C MET A 46 8.53 1.38 -33.78
N TYR A 47 7.56 1.63 -32.89
CA TYR A 47 6.85 0.60 -32.14
C TYR A 47 5.43 1.06 -31.72
N GLY A 48 4.56 0.09 -31.44
CA GLY A 48 3.19 0.33 -30.95
C GLY A 48 3.11 0.53 -29.44
N VAL A 49 1.91 0.87 -28.94
CA VAL A 49 1.66 1.11 -27.51
C VAL A 49 1.91 -0.12 -26.64
N LEU A 50 1.51 -1.28 -27.15
CA LEU A 50 1.54 -2.54 -26.41
C LEU A 50 2.97 -3.05 -26.14
N PRO A 51 3.90 -3.11 -27.13
CA PRO A 51 5.30 -3.46 -26.85
C PRO A 51 5.96 -2.54 -25.82
N TYR A 52 5.73 -1.23 -25.91
CA TYR A 52 6.25 -0.28 -24.92
C TYR A 52 5.69 -0.56 -23.53
N PHE A 53 4.37 -0.73 -23.41
CA PHE A 53 3.72 -0.96 -22.12
C PHE A 53 4.19 -2.25 -21.44
N LEU A 54 4.37 -3.32 -22.23
CA LEU A 54 4.90 -4.59 -21.72
C LEU A 54 6.36 -4.47 -21.28
N ALA A 55 7.21 -3.82 -22.09
CA ALA A 55 8.61 -3.59 -21.75
C ALA A 55 8.74 -2.72 -20.48
N LYS A 56 7.97 -1.64 -20.40
CA LYS A 56 7.92 -0.76 -19.23
C LYS A 56 7.48 -1.51 -17.98
N THR A 57 6.38 -2.27 -18.09
CA THR A 57 5.87 -3.08 -16.97
C THR A 57 6.87 -4.13 -16.50
N ALA A 58 7.60 -4.79 -17.41
CA ALA A 58 8.62 -5.78 -17.05
C ALA A 58 9.83 -5.14 -16.33
N GLY A 59 10.29 -3.99 -16.81
CA GLY A 59 11.35 -3.22 -16.15
C GLY A 59 10.93 -2.73 -14.77
N ASP A 60 9.71 -2.22 -14.67
CA ASP A 60 9.11 -1.72 -13.44
C ASP A 60 8.94 -2.84 -12.40
N VAL A 61 8.49 -4.03 -12.79
CA VAL A 61 8.40 -5.21 -11.91
C VAL A 61 9.78 -5.62 -11.40
N THR A 62 10.79 -5.64 -12.27
CA THR A 62 12.17 -6.02 -11.89
C THR A 62 12.73 -5.08 -10.83
N ASN A 63 12.56 -3.77 -11.02
CA ASN A 63 12.98 -2.76 -10.05
C ASN A 63 12.20 -2.85 -8.73
N SER A 64 10.91 -3.17 -8.80
CA SER A 64 10.04 -3.32 -7.63
C SER A 64 10.23 -4.62 -6.85
N VAL A 65 10.97 -5.60 -7.34
CA VAL A 65 11.26 -6.82 -6.56
C VAL A 65 12.51 -6.62 -5.70
N LEU A 66 13.64 -6.20 -6.29
CA LEU A 66 14.94 -6.21 -5.60
C LEU A 66 15.00 -5.29 -4.38
N LEU A 67 14.70 -3.99 -4.57
CA LEU A 67 14.81 -2.97 -3.52
C LEU A 67 13.80 -3.19 -2.38
N PRO A 68 12.51 -3.44 -2.65
CA PRO A 68 11.53 -3.73 -1.61
C PRO A 68 11.81 -5.03 -0.85
N THR A 69 12.42 -6.05 -1.49
CA THR A 69 12.80 -7.29 -0.79
C THR A 69 13.86 -7.05 0.27
N LEU A 70 14.91 -6.30 -0.05
CA LEU A 70 15.95 -5.97 0.91
C LEU A 70 15.40 -5.08 2.04
N TYR A 71 14.58 -4.08 1.71
CA TYR A 71 13.98 -3.20 2.69
C TYR A 71 13.03 -3.93 3.64
N SER A 72 12.12 -4.74 3.11
CA SER A 72 11.17 -5.51 3.93
C SER A 72 11.85 -6.57 4.79
N ALA A 73 12.89 -7.24 4.29
CA ALA A 73 13.70 -8.15 5.08
C ALA A 73 14.37 -7.42 6.25
N ALA A 74 15.08 -6.32 5.98
CA ALA A 74 15.76 -5.56 7.02
C ALA A 74 14.78 -5.02 8.07
N THR A 75 13.71 -4.35 7.65
CA THR A 75 12.73 -3.75 8.55
C THR A 75 11.95 -4.77 9.38
N TYR A 76 11.62 -5.94 8.82
CA TYR A 76 10.89 -6.97 9.54
C TYR A 76 11.66 -7.46 10.77
N TRP A 77 12.95 -7.77 10.58
CA TRP A 77 13.82 -8.26 11.65
C TRP A 77 14.23 -7.16 12.63
N LEU A 78 14.45 -5.91 12.16
CA LEU A 78 14.79 -4.78 13.03
C LEU A 78 13.64 -4.39 13.98
N VAL A 79 12.40 -4.41 13.50
CA VAL A 79 11.23 -4.10 14.32
C VAL A 79 10.91 -5.23 15.31
N GLY A 80 11.35 -6.46 15.01
CA GLY A 80 11.00 -7.64 15.79
C GLY A 80 9.51 -7.95 15.71
N LEU A 81 8.98 -8.00 14.47
CA LEU A 81 7.64 -8.53 14.18
C LEU A 81 7.57 -10.03 14.51
N ARG A 82 6.40 -10.66 14.30
CA ARG A 82 6.17 -12.08 14.64
C ARG A 82 7.30 -13.00 14.15
N PRO A 83 8.02 -13.73 15.02
CA PRO A 83 9.20 -14.52 14.63
C PRO A 83 8.82 -15.87 13.98
N SER A 84 7.98 -15.82 12.94
CA SER A 84 7.56 -16.99 12.17
C SER A 84 7.89 -16.80 10.69
N LEU A 85 8.47 -17.82 10.08
CA LEU A 85 8.84 -17.78 8.66
C LEU A 85 7.59 -17.59 7.77
N SER A 86 6.46 -18.21 8.11
CA SER A 86 5.20 -18.06 7.38
C SER A 86 4.67 -16.62 7.45
N SER A 87 4.78 -16.00 8.62
CA SER A 87 4.37 -14.61 8.84
C SER A 87 5.28 -13.62 8.13
N PHE A 88 6.58 -13.93 8.03
CA PHE A 88 7.53 -13.16 7.24
C PHE A 88 7.19 -13.19 5.76
N PHE A 89 6.98 -14.38 5.17
CA PHE A 89 6.61 -14.49 3.75
C PHE A 89 5.27 -13.82 3.45
N THR A 90 4.29 -13.94 4.34
CA THR A 90 3.01 -13.26 4.19
C THR A 90 3.16 -11.74 4.24
N TYR A 91 3.94 -11.23 5.20
CA TYR A 91 4.27 -9.80 5.29
C TYR A 91 4.98 -9.31 4.02
N PHE A 92 5.98 -10.06 3.55
CA PHE A 92 6.73 -9.76 2.34
C PHE A 92 5.81 -9.65 1.11
N LEU A 93 4.93 -10.63 0.90
CA LEU A 93 3.99 -10.62 -0.21
C LEU A 93 3.02 -9.44 -0.13
N VAL A 94 2.44 -9.18 1.04
CA VAL A 94 1.53 -8.04 1.26
C VAL A 94 2.24 -6.72 0.99
N TYR A 95 3.46 -6.56 1.50
CA TYR A 95 4.29 -5.39 1.27
C TYR A 95 4.60 -5.21 -0.22
N TYR A 96 5.04 -6.28 -0.90
CA TYR A 96 5.33 -6.26 -2.33
C TYR A 96 4.12 -5.82 -3.16
N PHE A 97 2.94 -6.42 -2.94
CA PHE A 97 1.72 -6.04 -3.67
C PHE A 97 1.29 -4.60 -3.36
N THR A 98 1.37 -4.17 -2.10
CA THR A 98 1.05 -2.78 -1.71
C THR A 98 1.92 -1.78 -2.45
N ILE A 99 3.22 -2.06 -2.51
CA ILE A 99 4.21 -1.24 -3.20
C ILE A 99 4.03 -1.29 -4.72
N SER A 100 3.69 -2.46 -5.28
CA SER A 100 3.38 -2.59 -6.71
C SER A 100 2.13 -1.80 -7.12
N THR A 101 1.11 -1.75 -6.25
CA THR A 101 -0.07 -0.90 -6.46
C THR A 101 0.28 0.59 -6.36
N ALA A 102 1.18 0.98 -5.44
CA ALA A 102 1.68 2.36 -5.37
C ALA A 102 2.45 2.76 -6.64
N GLN A 103 3.26 1.86 -7.20
CA GLN A 103 3.91 2.06 -8.50
C GLN A 103 2.89 2.25 -9.64
N ALA A 104 1.86 1.39 -9.70
CA ALA A 104 0.79 1.55 -10.69
C ALA A 104 0.04 2.88 -10.55
N THR A 105 -0.18 3.34 -9.31
CA THR A 105 -0.76 4.65 -9.02
C THR A 105 0.15 5.80 -9.49
N GLY A 106 1.46 5.68 -9.24
CA GLY A 106 2.44 6.66 -9.71
C GLY A 106 2.47 6.76 -11.23
N LEU A 107 2.48 5.62 -11.94
CA LEU A 107 2.42 5.59 -13.40
C LEU A 107 1.12 6.21 -13.92
N PHE A 108 -0.03 5.89 -13.30
CA PHE A 108 -1.32 6.47 -13.65
C PHE A 108 -1.32 7.99 -13.53
N LEU A 109 -0.84 8.54 -12.40
CA LEU A 109 -0.74 9.98 -12.21
C LEU A 109 0.22 10.64 -13.20
N SER A 110 1.29 9.94 -13.58
CA SER A 110 2.27 10.40 -14.57
C SER A 110 1.71 10.53 -15.98
N VAL A 111 0.81 9.62 -16.36
CA VAL A 111 0.11 9.66 -17.66
C VAL A 111 -1.03 10.68 -17.63
N ALA A 112 -1.79 10.70 -16.54
CA ALA A 112 -2.97 11.56 -16.38
C ALA A 112 -2.62 13.06 -16.33
N ILE A 113 -1.47 13.42 -15.75
CA ILE A 113 -1.04 14.82 -15.61
C ILE A 113 -0.12 15.20 -16.79
N PRO A 114 -0.48 16.19 -17.63
CA PRO A 114 0.35 16.59 -18.77
C PRO A 114 1.67 17.26 -18.38
N SER A 115 1.66 18.07 -17.32
CA SER A 115 2.82 18.83 -16.87
C SER A 115 3.57 18.09 -15.76
N VAL A 116 4.87 17.88 -15.97
CA VAL A 116 5.76 17.22 -14.99
C VAL A 116 5.81 18.00 -13.68
N GLN A 117 5.90 19.33 -13.75
CA GLN A 117 5.96 20.20 -12.56
C GLN A 117 4.68 20.11 -11.73
N VAL A 118 3.52 20.08 -12.39
CA VAL A 118 2.22 19.91 -11.73
C VAL A 118 2.10 18.49 -11.15
N GLY A 119 2.61 17.48 -11.87
CA GLY A 119 2.61 16.09 -11.41
C GLY A 119 3.45 15.90 -10.13
N LEU A 120 4.63 16.50 -10.08
CA LEU A 120 5.51 16.48 -8.90
C LEU A 120 4.88 17.15 -7.67
N LEU A 121 4.02 18.15 -7.87
CA LEU A 121 3.30 18.81 -6.78
C LEU A 121 2.07 18.02 -6.33
N LEU A 122 1.23 17.58 -7.28
CA LEU A 122 -0.07 17.00 -6.97
C LEU A 122 0.00 15.51 -6.60
N ALA A 123 0.87 14.73 -7.22
CA ALA A 123 0.85 13.29 -7.01
C ALA A 123 1.24 12.84 -5.61
N PRO A 124 2.26 13.42 -4.94
CA PRO A 124 2.52 13.11 -3.54
C PRO A 124 1.34 13.50 -2.64
N ALA A 125 0.67 14.61 -2.92
CA ALA A 125 -0.50 15.04 -2.17
C ALA A 125 -1.70 14.09 -2.35
N ILE A 126 -1.97 13.66 -3.60
CA ILE A 126 -3.01 12.67 -3.90
C ILE A 126 -2.68 11.33 -3.25
N ASN A 127 -1.43 10.87 -3.35
CA ASN A 127 -0.99 9.63 -2.75
C ASN A 127 -1.11 9.68 -1.22
N LEU A 128 -0.69 10.79 -0.60
CA LEU A 128 -0.85 11.01 0.83
C LEU A 128 -2.33 10.98 1.26
N PHE A 129 -3.22 11.62 0.49
CA PHE A 129 -4.65 11.59 0.74
C PHE A 129 -5.19 10.15 0.71
N LEU A 130 -4.80 9.34 -0.29
CA LEU A 130 -5.14 7.92 -0.34
C LEU A 130 -4.61 7.16 0.88
N VAL A 131 -3.36 7.42 1.29
CA VAL A 131 -2.74 6.74 2.44
C VAL A 131 -3.43 7.07 3.76
N ILE A 132 -3.84 8.33 3.98
CA ILE A 132 -4.56 8.76 5.20
C ILE A 132 -5.86 7.98 5.38
N LEU A 133 -6.55 7.64 4.30
CA LEU A 133 -7.77 6.82 4.31
C LEU A 133 -7.51 5.33 4.60
N GLY A 134 -6.27 4.95 4.91
CA GLY A 134 -5.82 3.57 5.14
C GLY A 134 -6.24 2.96 6.48
N GLY A 135 -6.86 3.73 7.39
CA GLY A 135 -7.42 3.21 8.65
C GLY A 135 -6.53 3.31 9.89
N PHE A 136 -5.31 3.88 9.77
CA PHE A 136 -4.42 4.11 10.91
C PHE A 136 -4.81 5.35 11.74
N TYR A 137 -5.01 6.50 11.08
CA TYR A 137 -5.34 7.75 11.77
C TYR A 137 -6.77 7.77 12.33
N VAL A 138 -7.69 7.18 11.58
CA VAL A 138 -9.09 7.03 11.96
C VAL A 138 -9.49 5.59 11.67
N PRO A 139 -9.98 4.83 12.67
CA PRO A 139 -10.47 3.48 12.46
C PRO A 139 -11.53 3.44 11.36
N LEU A 140 -11.50 2.39 10.53
CA LEU A 140 -12.39 2.29 9.35
C LEU A 140 -13.89 2.25 9.73
N SER A 141 -14.21 1.77 10.94
CA SER A 141 -15.56 1.76 11.53
C SER A 141 -16.09 3.16 11.83
N ASN A 142 -15.20 4.10 12.20
CA ASN A 142 -15.54 5.46 12.61
C ASN A 142 -15.57 6.45 11.44
N LEU A 143 -15.25 6.03 10.21
CA LEU A 143 -15.33 6.89 9.03
C LEU A 143 -16.79 7.23 8.69
N ASN A 144 -17.07 8.53 8.47
CA ASN A 144 -18.34 9.00 7.94
C ASN A 144 -18.68 8.28 6.62
N PRO A 145 -19.92 7.80 6.40
CA PRO A 145 -20.32 7.13 5.16
C PRO A 145 -19.93 7.86 3.86
N VAL A 146 -19.95 9.20 3.88
CA VAL A 146 -19.60 10.04 2.71
C VAL A 146 -18.11 9.99 2.36
N ILE A 147 -17.21 9.70 3.30
CA ILE A 147 -15.77 9.56 3.03
C ILE A 147 -15.37 8.09 2.99
N ARG A 148 -16.16 7.21 3.60
CA ARG A 148 -15.93 5.77 3.66
C ARG A 148 -15.80 5.15 2.27
N TRP A 149 -16.55 5.61 1.27
CA TRP A 149 -16.42 5.08 -0.09
C TRP A 149 -15.03 5.33 -0.69
N ALA A 150 -14.44 6.50 -0.43
CA ALA A 150 -13.11 6.86 -0.93
C ALA A 150 -12.01 5.98 -0.30
N SER A 151 -12.23 5.47 0.92
CA SER A 151 -11.30 4.51 1.54
C SER A 151 -11.21 3.18 0.79
N TYR A 152 -12.25 2.75 0.04
CA TYR A 152 -12.17 1.56 -0.81
C TYR A 152 -11.33 1.77 -2.07
N LEU A 153 -11.06 3.02 -2.46
CA LEU A 153 -10.13 3.32 -3.55
C LEU A 153 -8.66 3.31 -3.07
N SER A 154 -8.45 3.44 -1.75
CA SER A 154 -7.12 3.49 -1.16
C SER A 154 -6.46 2.11 -1.15
N PHE A 155 -5.33 1.98 -1.84
CA PHE A 155 -4.48 0.79 -1.73
C PHE A 155 -3.90 0.63 -0.31
N ALA A 156 -3.67 1.74 0.40
CA ALA A 156 -3.11 1.71 1.76
C ALA A 156 -4.06 1.05 2.75
N ARG A 157 -5.39 1.18 2.57
CA ARG A 157 -6.39 0.46 3.37
C ARG A 157 -6.15 -1.03 3.34
N TYR A 158 -6.01 -1.60 2.14
CA TYR A 158 -5.84 -3.04 1.96
C TYR A 158 -4.47 -3.51 2.41
N GLY A 159 -3.41 -2.77 2.08
CA GLY A 159 -2.04 -3.10 2.51
C GLY A 159 -1.89 -3.09 4.02
N PHE A 160 -2.38 -2.05 4.69
CA PHE A 160 -2.29 -1.92 6.14
C PHE A 160 -3.17 -2.94 6.86
N SER A 161 -4.42 -3.15 6.41
CA SER A 161 -5.32 -4.16 6.99
C SER A 161 -4.72 -5.57 6.91
N ALA A 162 -4.07 -5.90 5.79
CA ALA A 162 -3.39 -7.18 5.60
C ALA A 162 -2.16 -7.34 6.50
N MET A 163 -1.34 -6.29 6.68
CA MET A 163 -0.18 -6.33 7.57
C MET A 163 -0.59 -6.49 9.04
N ILE A 164 -1.60 -5.74 9.50
CA ILE A 164 -2.13 -5.89 10.87
C ILE A 164 -2.69 -7.30 11.07
N SER A 165 -3.51 -7.79 10.14
CA SER A 165 -4.11 -9.12 10.25
C SER A 165 -3.05 -10.21 10.34
N ASN A 166 -1.94 -10.09 9.59
CA ASN A 166 -0.83 -11.03 9.67
C ASN A 166 -0.04 -10.96 11.01
N GLU A 167 0.13 -9.77 11.57
CA GLU A 167 0.89 -9.59 12.83
C GLU A 167 0.09 -10.02 14.07
N PHE A 168 -1.19 -9.66 14.13
CA PHE A 168 -2.01 -9.78 15.34
C PHE A 168 -3.01 -10.93 15.32
N SER A 169 -3.46 -11.42 14.15
CA SER A 169 -4.49 -12.46 14.15
C SER A 169 -3.98 -13.78 14.75
N GLY A 170 -4.82 -14.36 15.63
CA GLY A 170 -4.50 -15.58 16.36
C GLY A 170 -3.30 -15.48 17.29
N ARG A 171 -3.00 -14.28 17.81
CA ARG A 171 -1.93 -14.04 18.78
C ARG A 171 -2.48 -13.42 20.05
N ASP A 172 -2.13 -13.98 21.19
CA ASP A 172 -2.40 -13.39 22.49
C ASP A 172 -1.28 -12.42 22.87
N ILE A 173 -1.67 -11.20 23.24
CA ILE A 173 -0.75 -10.12 23.55
C ILE A 173 -0.68 -10.00 25.08
N PRO A 174 0.49 -10.28 25.70
CA PRO A 174 0.65 -10.13 27.14
C PRO A 174 0.46 -8.66 27.54
N CYS A 175 -0.13 -8.42 28.69
CA CYS A 175 -0.28 -7.07 29.23
C CYS A 175 1.05 -6.57 29.80
N ALA A 176 1.32 -5.29 29.65
CA ALA A 176 2.43 -4.65 30.36
C ALA A 176 2.14 -4.65 31.88
N GLU A 177 3.17 -4.87 32.69
CA GLU A 177 3.05 -4.83 34.16
C GLU A 177 2.72 -3.39 34.60
N GLY A 178 1.54 -3.19 35.22
CA GLY A 178 1.20 -1.95 35.94
C GLY A 178 0.12 -1.05 35.34
N GLU A 179 -0.49 -1.37 34.19
CA GLU A 179 -1.59 -0.56 33.65
C GLU A 179 -2.97 -1.17 33.91
N VAL A 180 -3.83 -0.40 34.61
CA VAL A 180 -5.28 -0.61 34.65
C VAL A 180 -5.84 -0.14 33.31
N PHE A 181 -6.37 -1.07 32.51
CA PHE A 181 -6.97 -0.77 31.21
C PHE A 181 -8.17 0.18 31.33
N ILE A 182 -8.09 1.37 30.73
CA ILE A 182 -9.29 2.14 30.39
C ILE A 182 -9.88 1.52 29.13
N SER A 183 -11.02 0.85 29.31
CA SER A 183 -11.78 0.19 28.25
C SER A 183 -12.25 1.20 27.19
N VAL A 184 -11.82 1.02 25.94
CA VAL A 184 -12.60 1.47 24.78
C VAL A 184 -13.11 0.22 24.06
N GLY A 185 -14.22 -0.33 24.57
CA GLY A 185 -15.12 -1.20 23.80
C GLY A 185 -14.74 -2.69 23.62
N GLY A 186 -14.13 -3.34 24.60
CA GLY A 186 -13.87 -4.80 24.61
C GLY A 186 -13.12 -5.20 25.87
N SER A 187 -13.37 -6.39 26.40
CA SER A 187 -13.05 -6.90 27.75
C SER A 187 -11.68 -6.51 28.32
N GLY A 188 -11.65 -6.05 29.57
CA GLY A 188 -10.44 -5.92 30.40
C GLY A 188 -9.83 -7.27 30.80
N GLU A 189 -9.90 -8.26 29.91
CA GLU A 189 -9.36 -9.60 30.10
C GLU A 189 -7.94 -9.64 29.52
N CYS A 190 -6.98 -9.96 30.38
CA CYS A 190 -5.62 -10.23 29.98
C CYS A 190 -5.44 -11.74 29.82
N PRO A 191 -4.83 -12.24 28.74
CA PRO A 191 -4.17 -11.52 27.64
C PRO A 191 -5.14 -10.91 26.62
N LEU A 192 -4.75 -9.79 26.02
CA LEU A 192 -5.52 -9.14 24.96
C LEU A 192 -5.44 -9.97 23.69
N SER A 193 -6.58 -10.41 23.16
CA SER A 193 -6.62 -11.13 21.89
C SER A 193 -6.28 -10.19 20.73
N GLY A 194 -5.31 -10.57 19.90
CA GLY A 194 -4.93 -9.76 18.74
C GLY A 194 -6.05 -9.59 17.71
N ASP A 195 -7.06 -10.47 17.70
CA ASP A 195 -8.24 -10.30 16.85
C ASP A 195 -9.10 -9.10 17.29
N GLU A 196 -9.08 -8.74 18.59
CA GLU A 196 -9.75 -7.52 19.07
C GLU A 196 -9.01 -6.26 18.60
N VAL A 197 -7.67 -6.31 18.54
CA VAL A 197 -6.86 -5.22 17.94
C VAL A 197 -7.19 -5.04 16.46
N VAL A 198 -7.35 -6.14 15.71
CA VAL A 198 -7.75 -6.06 14.29
C VAL A 198 -9.16 -5.46 14.15
N ARG A 199 -10.10 -5.89 14.99
CA ARG A 199 -11.49 -5.38 14.98
C ARG A 199 -11.59 -3.92 15.40
N SER A 200 -10.81 -3.47 16.38
CA SER A 200 -10.82 -2.08 16.85
C SER A 200 -10.37 -1.09 15.78
N MET A 201 -9.50 -1.52 14.86
CA MET A 201 -9.09 -0.75 13.68
C MET A 201 -10.16 -0.71 12.57
N GLY A 202 -11.29 -1.41 12.76
CA GLY A 202 -12.39 -1.50 11.81
C GLY A 202 -12.19 -2.53 10.69
N VAL A 203 -11.18 -3.39 10.81
CA VAL A 203 -10.94 -4.50 9.87
C VAL A 203 -11.85 -5.66 10.28
N THR A 204 -12.99 -5.77 9.62
CA THR A 204 -14.04 -6.76 9.95
C THR A 204 -14.51 -7.53 8.71
N GLY A 205 -15.09 -8.71 8.94
CA GLY A 205 -15.67 -9.55 7.90
C GLY A 205 -14.61 -10.05 6.90
N PRO A 206 -14.85 -9.94 5.57
CA PRO A 206 -13.96 -10.51 4.57
C PRO A 206 -12.58 -9.83 4.54
N PHE A 207 -12.48 -8.58 5.00
CA PHE A 207 -11.22 -7.82 5.04
C PHE A 207 -10.28 -8.23 6.18
N ALA A 208 -10.74 -9.06 7.13
CA ALA A 208 -9.85 -9.69 8.11
C ALA A 208 -8.96 -10.76 7.45
N ASN A 209 -9.39 -11.31 6.30
CA ASN A 209 -8.58 -12.25 5.55
C ASN A 209 -7.51 -11.50 4.75
N VAL A 210 -6.24 -11.84 5.02
CA VAL A 210 -5.08 -11.27 4.32
C VAL A 210 -5.20 -11.41 2.80
N TRP A 211 -5.63 -12.58 2.32
CA TRP A 211 -5.71 -12.88 0.89
C TRP A 211 -6.79 -12.08 0.14
N VAL A 212 -7.88 -11.71 0.81
CA VAL A 212 -8.91 -10.85 0.21
C VAL A 212 -8.34 -9.45 -0.04
N ASN A 213 -7.57 -8.91 0.90
CA ASN A 213 -6.89 -7.64 0.72
C ASN A 213 -5.85 -7.70 -0.40
N VAL A 214 -5.08 -8.79 -0.50
CA VAL A 214 -4.14 -9.01 -1.61
C VAL A 214 -4.88 -9.05 -2.96
N ALA A 215 -6.00 -9.76 -3.04
CA ALA A 215 -6.81 -9.80 -4.26
C ALA A 215 -7.32 -8.40 -4.66
N MET A 216 -7.75 -7.58 -3.69
CA MET A 216 -8.14 -6.19 -3.94
C MET A 216 -6.97 -5.33 -4.43
N LEU A 217 -5.78 -5.47 -3.86
CA LEU A 217 -4.56 -4.77 -4.31
C LEU A 217 -4.22 -5.10 -5.76
N VAL A 218 -4.27 -6.39 -6.12
CA VAL A 218 -4.06 -6.86 -7.49
C VAL A 218 -5.15 -6.33 -8.43
N GLY A 219 -6.41 -6.31 -7.99
CA GLY A 219 -7.52 -5.73 -8.75
C GLY A 219 -7.30 -4.25 -9.07
N ILE A 220 -6.92 -3.45 -8.07
CA ILE A 220 -6.60 -2.03 -8.23
C ILE A 220 -5.40 -1.85 -9.17
N GLN A 221 -4.36 -2.67 -9.01
CA GLN A 221 -3.17 -2.64 -9.86
C GLN A 221 -3.51 -2.90 -11.34
N VAL A 222 -4.31 -3.93 -11.62
CA VAL A 222 -4.74 -4.28 -12.99
C VAL A 222 -5.61 -3.16 -13.57
N ALA A 223 -6.54 -2.62 -12.78
CA ALA A 223 -7.40 -1.52 -13.22
C ALA A 223 -6.58 -0.26 -13.58
N LEU A 224 -5.66 0.16 -12.71
CA LEU A 224 -4.80 1.32 -12.95
C LEU A 224 -3.88 1.12 -14.17
N ARG A 225 -3.31 -0.07 -14.33
CA ARG A 225 -2.48 -0.40 -15.50
C ARG A 225 -3.29 -0.44 -16.79
N GLY A 226 -4.51 -0.98 -16.74
CA GLY A 226 -5.44 -0.99 -17.86
C GLY A 226 -5.86 0.42 -18.29
N THR A 227 -6.17 1.30 -17.33
CA THR A 227 -6.50 2.70 -17.64
C THR A 227 -5.29 3.46 -18.19
N CYS A 228 -4.08 3.23 -17.67
CA CYS A 228 -2.84 3.78 -18.25
C CYS A 228 -2.67 3.37 -19.72
N TYR A 229 -2.80 2.07 -20.01
CA TYR A 229 -2.69 1.56 -21.38
C TYR A 229 -3.72 2.21 -22.31
N TRP A 230 -4.97 2.33 -21.84
CA TRP A 230 -6.04 2.98 -22.58
C TRP A 230 -5.74 4.47 -22.84
N MET A 231 -5.31 5.22 -21.82
CA MET A 231 -4.91 6.63 -21.97
C MET A 231 -3.75 6.80 -22.97
N LEU A 232 -2.74 5.92 -22.90
CA LEU A 232 -1.62 5.93 -23.84
C LEU A 232 -2.02 5.56 -25.26
N LEU A 233 -3.13 4.83 -25.47
CA LEU A 233 -3.64 4.51 -26.80
C LEU A 233 -4.28 5.73 -27.48
N PHE A 234 -5.01 6.55 -26.70
CA PHE A 234 -5.70 7.74 -27.20
C PHE A 234 -4.82 9.01 -27.22
N SER A 235 -3.72 9.04 -26.46
CA SER A 235 -2.72 10.10 -26.55
C SER A 235 -2.00 10.03 -27.91
N LYS A 236 -2.45 10.88 -28.85
CA LYS A 236 -1.76 11.16 -30.11
C LYS A 236 -0.48 11.95 -29.87
#